data_AF-A0A8T3VPX0-F1
#
_entry.id   AF-A0A8T3VPX0-F1
#
_cell.length_a   1.000
_cell.length_b   1.000
_cell.length_c   1.000
_cell.angle_alpha   90.00
_cell.angle_beta   90.00
_cell.angle_gamma   90.00
#
_symmetry.space_group_name_H-M   'P 1'
#
loop_
_entity.id
_entity.type
_entity.pdbx_description
1 polymer ?
#
loop_
_entity_poly.entity_id
_entity_poly.type
_entity_poly.pdbx_seq_one_letter_code
_entity_poly.pdbx_strand_id
1 'polypeptide(L)' 'MTGDFIKIKCPDCENEQIAFKKAATKVTCHVCGATLIVPKGGVGEIKGEIVEVVN' A
#
# COMPACT_ATOMS: atom_id res chain seq x y z
N MET A 1 10.32 -5.21 13.80
CA MET A 1 8.97 -4.77 14.20
C MET A 1 8.02 -5.37 13.18
N THR A 2 7.25 -6.34 13.65
CA THR A 2 6.48 -7.32 12.87
C THR A 2 5.04 -6.79 12.86
N GLY A 3 4.50 -6.39 11.70
CA GLY A 3 3.18 -5.72 11.59
C GLY A 3 3.12 -4.36 10.86
N ASP A 4 4.10 -4.02 10.02
CA ASP A 4 4.06 -2.81 9.17
C ASP A 4 3.74 -3.12 7.69
N PHE A 5 3.64 -4.39 7.30
CA PHE A 5 3.24 -4.80 5.95
C PHE A 5 1.73 -4.97 5.85
N ILE A 6 1.14 -4.43 4.79
CA ILE A 6 -0.29 -4.49 4.50
C ILE A 6 -0.49 -4.96 3.06
N LYS A 7 -1.48 -5.82 2.84
CA LYS A 7 -1.95 -6.19 1.52
C LYS A 7 -3.04 -5.19 1.11
N ILE A 8 -2.76 -4.45 0.06
CA ILE A 8 -3.65 -3.44 -0.51
C ILE A 8 -4.19 -3.97 -1.83
N LYS A 9 -5.52 -3.94 -1.99
CA LYS A 9 -6.19 -4.14 -3.27
C LYS A 9 -6.29 -2.81 -4.00
N CYS A 10 -5.77 -2.78 -5.23
CA CYS A 10 -5.86 -1.63 -6.11
C CYS A 10 -7.31 -1.43 -6.58
N PRO A 11 -7.89 -0.22 -6.42
CA PRO A 11 -9.28 0.03 -6.84
C PRO A 11 -9.44 0.06 -8.37
N ASP A 12 -8.37 0.36 -9.12
CA ASP A 12 -8.43 0.52 -10.58
C ASP A 12 -8.28 -0.79 -11.37
N CYS A 13 -7.47 -1.73 -10.87
CA CYS A 13 -7.14 -2.97 -11.59
C CYS A 13 -7.32 -4.25 -10.76
N GLU A 14 -7.89 -4.11 -9.56
CA GLU A 14 -8.12 -5.20 -8.60
C GLU A 14 -6.87 -5.97 -8.15
N ASN A 15 -5.68 -5.54 -8.58
CA ASN A 15 -4.43 -6.18 -8.21
C ASN A 15 -4.18 -6.04 -6.71
N GLU A 16 -3.87 -7.16 -6.07
CA GLU A 16 -3.44 -7.21 -4.68
C GLU A 16 -1.92 -7.05 -4.59
N GLN A 17 -1.48 -6.15 -3.74
CA GLN A 17 -0.06 -5.86 -3.55
C GLN A 17 0.26 -5.73 -2.07
N ILE A 18 1.35 -6.37 -1.65
CA ILE A 18 1.89 -6.19 -0.29
C ILE A 18 2.80 -4.97 -0.30
N ALA A 19 2.52 -4.01 0.56
CA ALA A 19 3.29 -2.78 0.69
C ALA A 19 3.52 -2.43 2.16
N PHE A 20 4.57 -1.65 2.42
CA PHE A 20 4.91 -1.19 3.75
C PHE A 20 4.11 0.07 4.09
N LYS A 21 3.34 0.05 5.18
CA LYS A 21 2.42 1.16 5.53
C LYS A 21 3.15 2.47 5.86
N LYS A 22 4.41 2.41 6.29
CA LYS A 22 5.28 3.58 6.55
C LYS A 22 6.31 3.77 5.44
N ALA A 23 5.90 3.62 4.19
CA ALA A 23 6.79 3.84 3.06
C ALA A 23 7.35 5.27 3.08
N ALA A 24 8.66 5.43 2.89
CA ALA A 24 9.31 6.73 2.75
C ALA A 24 9.13 7.32 1.34
N THR A 25 8.67 6.50 0.40
CA THR A 25 8.46 6.86 -1.02
C THR A 25 7.04 6.52 -1.45
N LYS A 26 6.60 7.07 -2.59
CA LYS A 26 5.30 6.74 -3.20
C LYS A 26 5.31 5.28 -3.64
N VAL A 27 4.31 4.51 -3.22
CA VAL A 27 4.11 3.13 -3.67
C VAL A 27 3.09 3.15 -4.78
N THR A 28 3.49 2.65 -5.94
CA THR A 28 2.63 2.51 -7.12
C THR A 28 2.27 1.05 -7.35
N CYS A 29 1.08 0.81 -7.89
CA CYS A 29 0.64 -0.50 -8.31
C CYS A 29 1.56 -1.04 -9.42
N HIS A 30 2.03 -2.28 -9.29
CA HIS A 30 2.91 -2.90 -10.29
C HIS A 30 2.20 -3.22 -11.61
N VAL A 31 0.87 -3.21 -11.64
CA VAL A 31 0.07 -3.54 -12.82
C VAL A 31 -0.35 -2.29 -13.59
N CYS A 32 -1.05 -1.34 -12.94
CA CYS A 32 -1.58 -0.15 -13.61
C CYS A 32 -0.77 1.13 -13.36
N GLY A 33 0.20 1.12 -12.45
CA GLY A 33 0.97 2.33 -12.08
C GLY A 33 0.23 3.32 -11.18
N ALA A 34 -1.03 3.05 -10.78
CA ALA A 34 -1.78 3.91 -9.87
C ALA A 34 -1.07 4.07 -8.52
N THR A 35 -1.17 5.23 -7.89
CA THR A 35 -0.54 5.47 -6.58
C THR A 35 -1.37 4.83 -5.47
N LEU A 36 -0.82 3.80 -4.83
CA LEU A 36 -1.46 3.06 -3.75
C LEU A 36 -1.15 3.66 -2.38
N ILE A 37 0.08 4.13 -2.15
CA ILE A 37 0.49 4.79 -0.91
C ILE A 37 1.19 6.11 -1.22
N VAL A 38 0.75 7.18 -0.55
CA VAL A 38 1.44 8.46 -0.52
C VAL A 38 2.22 8.57 0.79
N PRO A 39 3.56 8.74 0.77
CA PRO A 39 4.34 8.84 1.98
C PRO A 39 3.97 10.13 2.74
N LYS A 40 3.76 10.00 4.04
CA LYS A 40 3.57 11.12 4.98
C LYS A 40 4.55 10.95 6.15
N GLY A 41 4.67 11.97 7.00
CA GLY A 41 5.47 11.88 8.23
C GLY A 41 4.87 10.85 9.20
N GLY A 42 5.24 9.57 9.06
CA GLY A 42 4.69 8.45 9.83
C GLY A 42 4.07 7.39 8.93
N VAL A 43 2.79 7.06 9.17
CA VAL A 43 2.04 6.12 8.32
C VAL A 43 1.62 6.85 7.04
N GLY A 44 1.96 6.26 5.89
CA GLY A 44 1.57 6.77 4.59
C GLY A 44 0.05 6.72 4.40
N GLU A 45 -0.47 7.62 3.60
CA GLU A 45 -1.88 7.62 3.21
C GLU A 45 -2.11 6.53 2.18
N ILE A 46 -2.97 5.57 2.52
CA ILE A 46 -3.30 4.42 1.68
C ILE A 46 -4.56 4.77 0.88
N LYS A 47 -4.47 4.72 -0.45
CA LYS A 47 -5.57 5.06 -1.37
C LYS A 47 -6.35 3.84 -1.89
N GLY A 48 -5.88 2.64 -1.57
CA GLY A 48 -6.57 1.38 -1.91
C GLY A 48 -7.26 0.75 -0.70
N GLU A 49 -7.90 -0.39 -0.93
CA GLU A 49 -8.55 -1.16 0.13
C GLU A 49 -7.53 -2.06 0.82
N ILE A 50 -7.49 -2.05 2.16
CA ILE A 50 -6.60 -2.93 2.93
C ILE A 50 -7.32 -4.27 3.13
N VAL A 51 -6.83 -5.31 2.46
CA VAL A 51 -7.40 -6.65 2.54
C VAL A 51 -6.89 -7.39 3.77
N GLU A 52 -5.59 -7.25 4.06
CA GLU A 52 -4.93 -8.03 5.10
C GLU A 52 -3.76 -7.25 5.69
N VAL A 53 -3.53 -7.40 6.99
CA VAL A 53 -2.30 -6.93 7.64
C VAL A 53 -1.40 -8.14 7.82
N VAL A 54 -0.25 -8.12 7.15
CA VAL A 54 0.72 -9.22 7.23
C VAL A 54 1.55 -9.01 8.49
N ASN A 55 1.37 -9.92 9.44
CA ASN A 55 2.04 -9.86 10.74
C ASN A 55 3.44 -10.44 10.65
#